data_AF-A0A7K2ZP20-F1
#
_entry.id   AF-A0A7K2ZP20-F1
#
_cell.length_a   1.000
_cell.length_b   1.000
_cell.length_c   1.000
_cell.angle_alpha   90.00
_cell.angle_beta   90.00
_cell.angle_gamma   90.00
#
_symmetry.space_group_name_H-M   'P 1'
#
loop_
_entity.id
_entity.type
_entity.pdbx_description
1 polymer ?
#
loop_
_entity_poly.entity_id
_entity_poly.type
_entity_poly.pdbx_seq_one_letter_code
_entity_poly.pdbx_strand_id
1 'polypeptide(L)' 'MRNLLPLISSHPGGRSALTCRFRCGDACFQEIPNTSDNEYAGDIIARAVSRRSMMRAAAVVTVA' A
#
# COMPACT_ATOMS: atom_id res chain seq x y z
N MET A 1 3.91 10.77 -2.11
CA MET A 1 4.50 9.64 -1.35
C MET A 1 3.38 8.72 -0.92
N ARG A 2 3.42 7.44 -1.33
CA ARG A 2 2.36 6.46 -1.07
C ARG A 2 2.42 6.05 0.41
N ASN A 3 1.31 6.22 1.14
CA ASN A 3 1.27 5.90 2.57
C ASN A 3 1.03 4.38 2.71
N LEU A 4 2.06 3.64 3.10
CA LEU A 4 2.03 2.19 3.12
C LEU A 4 1.38 1.69 4.42
N LEU A 5 0.44 0.74 4.30
CA LEU A 5 -0.16 0.13 5.49
C LEU A 5 0.89 -0.72 6.21
N PRO A 6 0.91 -0.71 7.56
CA PRO A 6 1.91 -1.41 8.37
C PRO A 6 1.76 -2.93 8.37
N LEU A 7 0.84 -3.48 7.59
CA LEU A 7 0.47 -4.90 7.60
C LEU A 7 1.14 -5.69 6.48
N ILE A 8 1.84 -5.03 5.56
CA ILE A 8 2.47 -5.65 4.40
C ILE A 8 3.87 -5.06 4.33
N SER A 9 4.91 -5.92 4.39
CA SER A 9 6.28 -5.49 4.15
C SER A 9 6.31 -4.74 2.82
N SER A 10 6.53 -3.43 2.87
CA SER A 10 6.40 -2.57 1.69
C SER A 10 7.51 -2.79 0.67
N HIS A 11 8.53 -3.56 1.04
CA HIS A 11 9.61 -3.95 0.15
C HIS A 11 9.98 -5.41 0.35
N PRO A 12 9.98 -6.22 -0.72
CA PRO A 12 10.65 -7.51 -0.72
C PRO A 12 12.14 -7.31 -0.39
N GLY A 13 12.71 -8.13 0.51
CA GLY A 13 14.16 -8.12 0.80
C GLY A 13 14.59 -7.52 2.15
N GLY A 14 13.64 -7.20 3.05
CA GLY A 14 13.95 -6.85 4.46
C GLY A 14 14.60 -5.47 4.67
N ARG A 15 14.73 -4.65 3.61
CA ARG A 15 15.23 -3.28 3.68
C ARG A 15 14.09 -2.28 3.55
N SER A 16 14.26 -1.10 4.15
CA SER A 16 13.31 -0.01 3.93
C SER A 16 13.41 0.56 2.52
N ALA A 17 12.32 1.14 2.00
CA ALA A 17 12.32 1.82 0.69
C ALA A 17 13.36 2.94 0.59
N LEU A 18 13.62 3.64 1.70
CA LEU A 18 14.65 4.69 1.74
C LEU A 18 16.04 4.10 1.57
N THR A 19 16.32 2.94 2.17
CA THR A 19 17.59 2.24 1.98
C THR A 19 17.78 1.82 0.53
N CYS A 20 16.75 1.29 -0.15
CA CYS A 20 16.84 0.89 -1.56
C CYS A 20 17.19 2.08 -2.47
N ARG A 21 16.50 3.21 -2.29
CA ARG A 21 16.72 4.43 -3.06
C ARG A 21 18.11 5.02 -2.87
N PHE A 22 18.57 5.17 -1.63
CA PHE A 22 19.85 5.82 -1.36
C PHE A 22 21.07 4.91 -1.50
N ARG A 23 20.91 3.58 -1.38
CA ARG A 23 22.04 2.64 -1.50
C ARG A 23 22.17 2.02 -2.88
N CYS A 24 21.05 1.65 -3.50
CA CYS A 24 21.04 0.89 -4.76
C CYS A 24 20.39 1.65 -5.91
N GLY A 25 19.92 2.88 -5.71
CA GLY A 25 19.26 3.67 -6.75
C GLY A 25 17.99 3.02 -7.28
N ASP A 26 17.23 2.32 -6.42
CA ASP A 26 16.01 1.59 -6.81
C ASP A 26 16.23 0.53 -7.91
N ALA A 27 17.43 -0.06 -8.02
CA ALA A 27 17.75 -1.09 -9.03
C ALA A 27 16.79 -2.29 -9.08
N CYS A 28 16.20 -2.67 -7.95
CA CYS A 28 15.21 -3.75 -7.88
C CYS A 28 13.79 -3.30 -8.25
N PHE A 29 13.54 -2.00 -8.40
CA PHE A 29 12.25 -1.47 -8.83
C PHE A 29 12.08 -1.75 -10.33
N GLN A 30 10.96 -2.35 -10.68
CA GLN A 30 10.57 -2.66 -12.04
C GLN A 30 9.19 -2.07 -12.27
N GLU A 31 8.90 -1.70 -13.52
CA GLU A 31 7.58 -1.24 -13.89
C GLU A 31 6.53 -2.31 -13.59
N ILE A 32 5.29 -1.88 -13.31
CA ILE A 32 4.20 -2.79 -13.00
C ILE A 32 3.98 -3.73 -14.19
N PRO A 33 4.13 -5.06 -14.04
CA PRO A 33 4.10 -5.98 -15.18
C PRO A 33 2.68 -6.22 -15.72
N ASN A 34 1.65 -5.70 -15.06
CA ASN A 34 0.27 -5.84 -15.49
C ASN A 34 -0.04 -4.85 -16.62
N THR A 35 -0.32 -5.39 -17.80
CA THR A 35 -0.64 -4.63 -19.02
C THR A 35 -2.13 -4.56 -19.33
N SER A 36 -2.98 -5.12 -18.47
CA SER A 36 -4.43 -5.08 -18.69
C SER A 36 -4.98 -3.68 -18.51
N ASP A 37 -6.07 -3.36 -19.23
CA ASP A 37 -6.78 -2.07 -19.14
C ASP A 37 -7.69 -1.97 -17.90
N ASN A 38 -7.60 -2.91 -16.96
CA ASN A 38 -8.40 -2.90 -15.74
C ASN A 38 -7.93 -1.81 -14.77
N GLU A 39 -8.85 -1.32 -13.92
CA GLU A 39 -8.46 -0.44 -12.82
C GLU A 39 -7.37 -1.09 -11.95
N TYR A 40 -6.42 -0.27 -11.50
CA TYR A 40 -5.36 -0.75 -10.62
C TYR A 40 -5.96 -1.27 -9.30
N ALA A 41 -5.68 -2.53 -8.99
CA ALA A 41 -6.24 -3.19 -7.80
C ALA A 41 -5.95 -2.44 -6.50
N GLY A 42 -4.79 -1.78 -6.39
CA GLY A 42 -4.46 -0.96 -5.23
C GLY A 42 -5.41 0.21 -5.02
N ASP A 43 -5.91 0.82 -6.10
CA ASP A 43 -6.87 1.93 -6.04
C ASP A 43 -8.27 1.42 -5.69
N ILE A 44 -8.67 0.26 -6.23
CA ILE A 44 -9.91 -0.42 -5.86
C ILE A 44 -9.93 -0.71 -4.34
N ILE A 45 -8.84 -1.29 -3.83
CA ILE A 45 -8.71 -1.63 -2.40
C ILE A 45 -8.67 -0.35 -1.55
N ALA A 46 -7.92 0.67 -1.94
CA ALA A 46 -7.84 1.92 -1.18
C ALA A 46 -9.19 2.64 -1.07
N ARG A 47 -10.02 2.54 -2.12
CA ARG A 47 -11.39 3.07 -2.15
C ARG A 47 -12.33 2.24 -1.26
N ALA A 48 -12.23 0.91 -1.32
CA ALA A 48 -13.09 0.01 -0.55
C ALA A 48 -12.72 -0.01 0.95
N VAL A 49 -11.43 -0.01 1.28
CA VAL A 49 -10.90 -0.16 2.63
C VAL A 49 -9.94 0.99 2.91
N SER A 50 -10.40 1.94 3.73
CA SER A 50 -9.60 3.06 4.21
C SER A 50 -9.53 3.06 5.73
N ARG A 51 -8.45 3.64 6.29
CA ARG A 51 -8.36 3.83 7.76
C ARG A 51 -9.56 4.59 8.32
N ARG A 52 -10.07 5.57 7.56
CA ARG A 52 -11.23 6.37 7.96
C ARG A 52 -12.52 5.56 7.98
N SER A 53 -12.76 4.72 6.97
CA SER A 53 -13.94 3.85 6.94
C SER A 53 -13.88 2.80 8.05
N MET A 54 -12.71 2.22 8.31
CA MET A 54 -12.51 1.33 9.46
C MET A 54 -12.76 2.03 10.81
N MET A 55 -12.22 3.23 11.01
CA MET A 55 -12.45 3.99 12.25
C MET A 55 -13.93 4.31 12.47
N ARG A 56 -14.65 4.68 11.40
CA ARG A 56 -16.10 4.93 11.47
C ARG A 56 -16.88 3.66 11.81
N ALA A 57 -16.55 2.54 11.16
CA ALA A 57 -17.19 1.26 11.45
C ALA A 57 -16.96 0.83 12.90
N ALA A 58 -15.73 0.95 13.41
CA ALA A 58 -15.40 0.65 14.80
C ALA A 58 -16.18 1.55 15.79
N ALA A 59 -16.32 2.85 15.50
CA ALA A 59 -17.12 3.76 16.31
C ALA A 59 -18.60 3.36 16.35
N VAL A 60 -19.19 2.93 15.22
CA VAL A 60 -20.59 2.45 15.19
C VAL A 60 -20.74 1.16 16.01
N VAL A 61 -19.83 0.19 15.83
CA VAL A 61 -19.88 -1.10 16.54
C VAL A 61 -19.72 -0.93 18.05
N THR A 62 -18.94 0.04 18.51
CA THR A 62 -18.71 0.28 19.95
C THR A 62 -19.84 1.02 20.64
N VAL A 63 -20.70 1.71 19.89
CA VAL A 63 -21.84 2.47 20.41
C VAL A 63 -23.17 1.71 20.26
N ALA A 64 -23.19 0.65 19.45
CA ALA A 64 -24.31 -0.30 19.33
C ALA A 64 -24.29 -1.33 20.46
#